data_AF-Q1INZ8-F1
#
_entry.id   AF-Q1INZ8-F1
#
_cell.length_a   1.000
_cell.length_b   1.000
_cell.length_c   1.000
_cell.angle_alpha   90.00
_cell.angle_beta   90.00
_cell.angle_gamma   90.00
#
_symmetry.space_group_name_H-M   'P 1'
#
loop_
_entity.id
_entity.type
_entity.pdbx_description
1 polymer ?
#
loop_
_entity_poly.entity_id
_entity_poly.type
_entity_poly.pdbx_seq_one_letter_code
_entity_poly.pdbx_strand_id
1 'polypeptide(L)'
;MPVSVQSPRQSAATAPQTNLTLVDSRQEGRYVYGIIQSKDAMSFGKMGIGGTGELVYSVAHGDISAVISKTPVFIFDPTRENALAHEHVIETVMKQHTIIPMSFGTVFRTDDDIREVLRSIYPSLKDVLKQMEGKVEFGLKVMWERDHIIDELKKEHEEIHRFHQEITRKHLQSTYLARMQLGRMIEKALSERSTEYVREIYEDLRGVCVASRDNKPIGDKMIMNAAFLIQREREAEFDAAVNRIAKKFGDRLNFKYTGPWPPYNFVNIRLKLERGTAN
;
A
#
# COMPACT_ATOMS: atom_id res chain seq x y z
N MET A 1 -70.27 32.96 -3.13
CA MET A 1 -70.68 32.58 -4.50
C MET A 1 -69.41 32.38 -5.31
N PRO A 2 -69.08 31.14 -5.69
CA PRO A 2 -67.74 30.75 -6.15
C PRO A 2 -67.60 30.88 -7.68
N VAL A 3 -66.38 31.17 -8.12
CA VAL A 3 -65.94 30.91 -9.51
C VAL A 3 -64.71 30.03 -9.42
N SER A 4 -64.90 28.78 -9.83
CA SER A 4 -63.89 27.73 -9.90
C SER A 4 -62.92 27.99 -11.05
N VAL A 5 -61.62 27.94 -10.78
CA VAL A 5 -60.57 27.90 -11.80
C VAL A 5 -59.80 26.59 -11.64
N GLN A 6 -59.91 25.73 -12.66
CA GLN A 6 -59.20 24.46 -12.77
C GLN A 6 -57.70 24.69 -12.92
N SER A 7 -56.90 24.02 -12.10
CA SER A 7 -55.44 23.90 -12.31
C SER A 7 -55.13 22.67 -13.17
N PRO A 8 -54.15 22.72 -14.10
CA PRO A 8 -53.80 21.59 -14.95
C PRO A 8 -53.10 20.49 -14.15
N ARG A 9 -53.46 19.24 -14.45
CA ARG A 9 -52.78 18.03 -13.98
C ARG A 9 -51.28 18.08 -14.35
N GLN A 10 -50.41 18.19 -13.36
CA GLN A 10 -49.00 17.83 -13.54
C GLN A 10 -48.88 16.31 -13.53
N SER A 11 -48.50 15.76 -14.68
CA SER A 11 -48.01 14.40 -14.81
C SER A 11 -46.70 14.29 -14.03
N ALA A 12 -46.72 13.61 -12.89
CA ALA A 12 -45.51 13.14 -12.23
C ALA A 12 -44.85 12.11 -13.14
N ALA A 13 -43.80 12.51 -13.85
CA ALA A 13 -42.92 11.58 -14.53
C ALA A 13 -42.20 10.77 -13.45
N THR A 14 -42.60 9.52 -13.29
CA THR A 14 -41.94 8.53 -12.45
C THR A 14 -40.53 8.34 -12.99
N ALA A 15 -39.53 8.81 -12.23
CA ALA A 15 -38.14 8.46 -12.49
C ALA A 15 -38.01 6.93 -12.49
N PRO A 16 -37.22 6.32 -13.40
CA PRO A 16 -37.02 4.88 -13.39
C PRO A 16 -36.34 4.51 -12.07
N GLN A 17 -37.11 3.87 -11.18
CA GLN A 17 -36.56 3.11 -10.08
C GLN A 17 -35.66 2.06 -10.70
N THR A 18 -34.35 2.33 -10.67
CA THR A 18 -33.34 1.35 -11.04
C THR A 18 -33.48 0.27 -10.00
N ASN A 19 -34.16 -0.82 -10.35
CA ASN A 19 -34.14 -2.06 -9.60
C ASN A 19 -32.68 -2.45 -9.42
N LEU A 20 -32.08 -2.06 -8.28
CA LEU A 20 -30.94 -2.77 -7.75
C LEU A 20 -31.43 -4.20 -7.60
N THR A 21 -31.04 -5.03 -8.55
CA THR A 21 -31.21 -6.47 -8.48
C THR A 21 -30.50 -6.87 -7.19
N LEU A 22 -31.28 -7.26 -6.19
CA LEU A 22 -30.80 -7.88 -4.97
C LEU A 22 -29.93 -9.05 -5.43
N VAL A 23 -28.60 -8.87 -5.35
CA VAL A 23 -27.66 -9.95 -5.56
C VAL A 23 -28.03 -11.01 -4.54
N ASP A 24 -28.36 -12.20 -5.04
CA ASP A 24 -28.86 -13.32 -4.25
C ASP A 24 -27.97 -13.55 -3.02
N SER A 25 -28.49 -13.20 -1.84
CA SER A 25 -27.77 -13.20 -0.56
C SER A 25 -27.44 -14.60 -0.02
N ARG A 26 -27.57 -15.64 -0.87
CA ARG A 26 -27.33 -17.04 -0.56
C ARG A 26 -26.10 -17.65 -1.23
N GLN A 27 -25.46 -16.97 -2.16
CA GLN A 27 -24.23 -17.52 -2.75
C GLN A 27 -23.06 -17.28 -1.78
N GLU A 28 -22.45 -18.37 -1.32
CA GLU A 28 -21.21 -18.37 -0.53
C GLU A 28 -20.00 -18.31 -1.47
N GLY A 29 -19.20 -17.26 -1.36
CA GLY A 29 -17.92 -17.11 -2.04
C GLY A 29 -16.75 -17.58 -1.17
N ARG A 30 -15.55 -17.44 -1.73
CA ARG A 30 -14.27 -17.72 -1.08
C ARG A 30 -13.41 -16.47 -1.08
N TYR A 31 -13.19 -15.90 0.09
CA TYR A 31 -12.26 -14.80 0.26
C TYR A 31 -10.85 -15.36 0.32
N VAL A 32 -9.93 -14.85 -0.50
CA VAL A 32 -8.55 -15.32 -0.60
C VAL A 32 -7.61 -14.33 0.06
N TYR A 33 -6.84 -14.81 1.03
CA TYR A 33 -5.85 -14.00 1.78
C TYR A 33 -4.47 -14.07 1.14
N GLY A 34 -4.08 -15.23 0.64
CA GLY A 34 -2.75 -15.43 0.09
C GLY A 34 -2.52 -16.85 -0.40
N ILE A 35 -1.33 -17.08 -0.93
CA ILE A 35 -0.91 -18.38 -1.46
C ILE A 35 0.35 -18.80 -0.71
N ILE A 36 0.39 -20.06 -0.28
CA ILE A 36 1.50 -20.65 0.47
C ILE A 36 1.99 -21.93 -0.22
N GLN A 37 3.21 -22.36 0.11
CA GLN A 37 3.70 -23.69 -0.25
C GLN A 37 3.18 -24.71 0.77
N SER A 38 2.19 -25.50 0.39
CA SER A 38 1.66 -26.63 1.16
C SER A 38 0.82 -27.53 0.26
N LYS A 39 0.95 -28.84 0.46
CA LYS A 39 0.13 -29.88 -0.17
C LYS A 39 -1.02 -30.35 0.73
N ASP A 40 -0.91 -30.08 2.02
CA ASP A 40 -1.80 -30.63 3.03
C ASP A 40 -3.01 -29.70 3.26
N ALA A 41 -4.14 -30.28 3.62
CA ALA A 41 -5.28 -29.51 4.10
C ALA A 41 -4.94 -28.92 5.48
N MET A 42 -5.00 -27.61 5.59
CA MET A 42 -4.64 -26.85 6.79
C MET A 42 -5.82 -26.02 7.27
N SER A 43 -5.86 -25.77 8.57
CA SER A 43 -6.74 -24.79 9.18
C SER A 43 -5.93 -23.83 10.04
N PHE A 44 -6.30 -22.55 9.98
CA PHE A 44 -5.63 -21.47 10.70
C PHE A 44 -6.51 -20.89 11.81
N GLY A 45 -7.65 -21.52 12.10
CA GLY A 45 -8.58 -21.10 13.13
C GLY A 45 -9.72 -20.21 12.63
N LYS A 46 -10.57 -19.77 13.57
CA LYS A 46 -11.79 -18.98 13.33
C LYS A 46 -11.49 -17.49 13.40
N MET A 47 -11.02 -16.94 12.28
CA MET A 47 -10.55 -15.56 12.18
C MET A 47 -10.84 -14.96 10.80
N GLY A 48 -11.78 -15.55 10.06
CA GLY A 48 -12.22 -15.07 8.77
C GLY A 48 -12.77 -13.64 8.83
N ILE A 49 -12.70 -12.97 7.69
CA ILE A 49 -13.18 -11.59 7.51
C ILE A 49 -14.71 -11.54 7.56
N GLY A 50 -15.27 -10.39 7.94
CA GLY A 50 -16.72 -10.18 7.99
C GLY A 50 -17.35 -10.34 9.38
N GLY A 51 -16.54 -10.41 10.44
CA GLY A 51 -17.00 -10.34 11.84
C GLY A 51 -17.65 -11.61 12.39
N THR A 52 -17.95 -12.61 11.55
CA THR A 52 -18.52 -13.90 11.97
C THR A 52 -17.47 -14.90 12.45
N GLY A 53 -16.18 -14.63 12.23
CA GLY A 53 -15.09 -15.52 12.63
C GLY A 53 -15.10 -16.83 11.85
N GLU A 54 -15.35 -16.78 10.54
CA GLU A 54 -15.31 -17.97 9.69
C GLU A 54 -13.99 -18.73 9.81
N LEU A 55 -14.06 -20.05 9.60
CA LEU A 55 -12.86 -20.87 9.58
C LEU A 55 -11.98 -20.46 8.40
N VAL A 56 -10.71 -20.20 8.68
CA VAL A 56 -9.68 -20.03 7.66
C VAL A 56 -9.04 -21.40 7.40
N TYR A 57 -8.99 -21.78 6.12
CA TYR A 57 -8.49 -23.09 5.68
C TYR A 57 -7.77 -22.99 4.33
N SER A 58 -7.12 -24.08 3.92
CA SER A 58 -6.37 -24.14 2.66
C SER A 58 -7.11 -24.91 1.55
N VAL A 59 -6.97 -24.44 0.31
CA VAL A 59 -7.37 -25.17 -0.91
C VAL A 59 -6.13 -25.42 -1.76
N ALA A 60 -5.76 -26.68 -1.91
CA ALA A 60 -4.50 -27.10 -2.55
C ALA A 60 -4.63 -27.36 -4.05
N HIS A 61 -3.53 -27.10 -4.77
CA HIS A 61 -3.24 -27.60 -6.10
C HIS A 61 -1.75 -27.98 -6.19
N GLY A 62 -1.45 -29.27 -6.32
CA GLY A 62 -0.08 -29.76 -6.24
C GLY A 62 0.49 -29.55 -4.83
N ASP A 63 1.58 -28.79 -4.72
CA ASP A 63 2.23 -28.44 -3.45
C ASP A 63 2.14 -26.94 -3.12
N ILE A 64 1.20 -26.22 -3.73
CA ILE A 64 0.79 -24.88 -3.33
C ILE A 64 -0.67 -24.88 -2.88
N SER A 65 -1.01 -23.95 -2.00
CA SER A 65 -2.38 -23.81 -1.49
C SER A 65 -2.78 -22.34 -1.37
N ALA A 66 -4.03 -22.03 -1.71
CA ALA A 66 -4.65 -20.76 -1.36
C ALA A 66 -5.18 -20.82 0.07
N VAL A 67 -4.90 -19.80 0.88
CA VAL A 67 -5.48 -19.61 2.21
C VAL A 67 -6.75 -18.78 2.07
N ILE A 68 -7.87 -19.34 2.54
CA ILE A 68 -9.19 -18.81 2.28
C ILE A 68 -10.12 -18.90 3.49
N SER A 69 -11.21 -18.12 3.44
CA SER A 69 -12.38 -18.34 4.29
C SER A 69 -13.64 -18.26 3.44
N LYS A 70 -14.74 -18.81 3.97
CA LYS A 70 -16.06 -18.54 3.40
C LYS A 70 -16.44 -17.09 3.63
N THR A 71 -17.24 -16.56 2.71
CA THR A 71 -17.85 -15.23 2.81
C THR A 71 -19.13 -15.21 1.98
N PRO A 72 -20.14 -14.38 2.29
CA PRO A 72 -21.15 -14.07 1.28
C PRO A 72 -20.51 -13.48 0.01
N VAL A 73 -21.09 -13.73 -1.18
CA VAL A 73 -20.62 -13.14 -2.46
C VAL A 73 -21.05 -11.67 -2.55
N PHE A 74 -20.40 -10.80 -1.77
CA PHE A 74 -20.44 -9.36 -2.00
C PHE A 74 -19.05 -8.75 -1.81
N ILE A 75 -18.86 -7.55 -2.37
CA ILE A 75 -17.61 -6.80 -2.23
C ILE A 75 -17.57 -6.27 -0.80
N PHE A 76 -16.59 -6.72 -0.01
CA PHE A 76 -16.34 -6.10 1.28
C PHE A 76 -15.92 -4.64 1.08
N ASP A 77 -16.64 -3.72 1.72
CA ASP A 77 -16.12 -2.38 1.86
C ASP A 77 -14.78 -2.43 2.60
N PRO A 78 -13.76 -1.68 2.14
CA PRO A 78 -12.44 -1.62 2.77
C PRO A 78 -12.51 -0.75 4.03
N THR A 79 -13.39 -1.13 4.96
CA THR A 79 -13.44 -0.54 6.29
C THR A 79 -12.16 -0.90 7.03
N ARG A 80 -11.78 -0.05 8.00
CA ARG A 80 -10.59 -0.28 8.83
C ARG A 80 -10.66 -1.65 9.53
N GLU A 81 -11.84 -2.04 9.99
CA GLU A 81 -12.07 -3.34 10.64
C GLU A 81 -11.78 -4.51 9.69
N ASN A 82 -12.37 -4.48 8.49
CA ASN A 82 -12.17 -5.53 7.49
C ASN A 82 -10.70 -5.63 7.04
N ALA A 83 -10.04 -4.49 6.82
CA ALA A 83 -8.62 -4.46 6.48
C ALA A 83 -7.75 -5.07 7.58
N LEU A 84 -8.01 -4.73 8.85
CA LEU A 84 -7.28 -5.32 9.98
C LEU A 84 -7.53 -6.82 10.11
N ALA A 85 -8.76 -7.30 9.88
CA ALA A 85 -9.07 -8.72 9.88
C ALA A 85 -8.33 -9.47 8.76
N HIS A 86 -8.25 -8.88 7.57
CA HIS A 86 -7.45 -9.41 6.46
C HIS A 86 -5.97 -9.54 6.83
N GLU A 87 -5.37 -8.47 7.34
CA GLU A 87 -3.96 -8.48 7.75
C GLU A 87 -3.71 -9.50 8.86
N HIS A 88 -4.62 -9.61 9.84
CA HIS A 88 -4.46 -10.55 10.96
C HIS A 88 -4.34 -12.02 10.50
N VAL A 89 -5.11 -12.41 9.48
CA VAL A 89 -5.01 -13.75 8.89
C VAL A 89 -3.65 -13.95 8.23
N ILE A 90 -3.21 -12.99 7.42
CA ILE A 90 -1.94 -13.09 6.70
C ILE A 90 -0.77 -13.12 7.67
N GLU A 91 -0.76 -12.28 8.70
CA GLU A 91 0.25 -12.29 9.76
C GLU A 91 0.29 -13.64 10.50
N THR A 92 -0.87 -14.22 10.77
CA THR A 92 -0.96 -15.54 11.43
C THR A 92 -0.36 -16.64 10.57
N VAL A 93 -0.67 -16.66 9.28
CA VAL A 93 -0.10 -17.62 8.32
C VAL A 93 1.41 -17.39 8.16
N MET A 94 1.85 -16.14 8.10
CA MET A 94 3.26 -15.74 7.89
C MET A 94 4.19 -16.23 9.01
N LYS A 95 3.65 -16.50 10.21
CA LYS A 95 4.44 -17.07 11.33
C LYS A 95 4.96 -18.48 11.03
N GLN A 96 4.29 -19.23 10.15
CA GLN A 96 4.61 -20.63 9.87
C GLN A 96 4.93 -20.87 8.39
N HIS A 97 4.50 -19.98 7.49
CA HIS A 97 4.63 -20.16 6.05
C HIS A 97 5.13 -18.89 5.36
N THR A 98 5.89 -19.07 4.29
CA THR A 98 6.07 -18.03 3.27
C THR A 98 4.74 -17.84 2.55
N ILE A 99 4.25 -16.60 2.54
CA ILE A 99 2.96 -16.24 1.93
C ILE A 99 3.18 -15.21 0.82
N ILE A 100 2.55 -15.47 -0.32
CA ILE A 100 2.25 -14.48 -1.35
C ILE A 100 0.94 -13.82 -0.94
N PRO A 101 0.96 -12.57 -0.45
CA PRO A 101 -0.27 -11.93 -0.01
C PRO A 101 -1.11 -11.53 -1.22
N MET A 102 -2.42 -11.76 -1.15
CA MET A 102 -3.38 -11.29 -2.14
C MET A 102 -3.91 -9.91 -1.75
N SER A 103 -4.25 -9.09 -2.75
CA SER A 103 -4.90 -7.81 -2.48
C SER A 103 -6.22 -7.99 -1.72
N PHE A 104 -6.50 -7.06 -0.82
CA PHE A 104 -7.78 -6.98 -0.12
C PHE A 104 -8.96 -7.06 -1.09
N GLY A 105 -9.97 -7.88 -0.75
CA GLY A 105 -11.20 -8.01 -1.52
C GLY A 105 -11.12 -9.04 -2.65
N THR A 106 -10.07 -9.86 -2.70
CA THR A 106 -9.98 -10.98 -3.65
C THR A 106 -10.98 -12.08 -3.28
N VAL A 107 -12.06 -12.23 -4.07
CA VAL A 107 -13.13 -13.22 -3.83
C VAL A 107 -13.38 -14.07 -5.08
N PHE A 108 -13.49 -15.38 -4.88
CA PHE A 108 -13.88 -16.38 -5.88
C PHE A 108 -15.26 -16.96 -5.56
N ARG A 109 -15.93 -17.59 -6.54
CA ARG A 109 -17.24 -18.21 -6.29
C ARG A 109 -17.08 -19.58 -5.65
N THR A 110 -16.13 -20.38 -6.13
CA THR A 110 -15.95 -21.76 -5.68
C THR A 110 -14.50 -22.11 -5.39
N ASP A 111 -14.29 -23.22 -4.67
CA ASP A 111 -12.96 -23.80 -4.48
C ASP A 111 -12.37 -24.29 -5.81
N ASP A 112 -13.19 -24.69 -6.78
CA ASP A 112 -12.73 -25.15 -8.09
C ASP A 112 -12.20 -23.99 -8.95
N ASP A 113 -12.84 -22.81 -8.90
CA ASP A 113 -12.31 -21.60 -9.56
C ASP A 113 -10.91 -21.26 -9.04
N ILE A 114 -10.69 -21.42 -7.73
CA ILE A 114 -9.39 -21.21 -7.09
C ILE A 114 -8.38 -22.24 -7.60
N ARG A 115 -8.75 -23.52 -7.67
CA ARG A 115 -7.87 -24.59 -8.18
C ARG A 115 -7.49 -24.36 -9.65
N GLU A 116 -8.41 -23.85 -10.46
CA GLU A 116 -8.15 -23.50 -11.86
C GLU A 116 -7.13 -22.37 -11.96
N VAL A 117 -7.29 -21.30 -11.17
CA VAL A 117 -6.31 -20.21 -11.11
C VAL A 117 -4.96 -20.72 -10.62
N LEU A 118 -4.92 -21.45 -9.50
CA LEU A 118 -3.66 -22.00 -8.98
C LEU A 118 -2.93 -22.85 -10.01
N ARG A 119 -3.67 -23.66 -10.80
CA ARG A 119 -3.12 -24.46 -11.89
C ARG A 119 -2.56 -23.60 -13.02
N SER A 120 -3.30 -22.58 -13.45
CA SER A 120 -2.95 -21.75 -14.61
C SER A 120 -1.64 -20.97 -14.43
N ILE A 121 -1.32 -20.57 -13.20
CA ILE A 121 -0.12 -19.79 -12.86
C ILE A 121 0.81 -20.52 -11.89
N TYR A 122 0.67 -21.84 -11.77
CA TYR A 122 1.42 -22.68 -10.82
C TYR A 122 2.94 -22.46 -10.87
N PRO A 123 3.62 -22.46 -12.05
CA PRO A 123 5.07 -22.24 -12.10
C PRO A 123 5.48 -20.88 -11.54
N SER A 124 4.76 -19.81 -11.93
CA SER A 124 5.02 -18.45 -11.48
C SER A 124 4.84 -18.28 -9.97
N LEU A 125 3.80 -18.89 -9.40
CA LEU A 125 3.56 -18.86 -7.95
C LEU A 125 4.69 -19.55 -7.19
N LYS A 126 5.16 -20.69 -7.70
CA LYS A 126 6.28 -21.43 -7.10
C LYS A 126 7.57 -20.62 -7.10
N ASP A 127 7.89 -19.98 -8.22
CA ASP A 127 9.10 -19.15 -8.32
C ASP A 127 9.05 -17.98 -7.35
N VAL A 128 7.89 -17.32 -7.23
CA VAL A 128 7.70 -16.22 -6.27
C VAL A 128 7.82 -16.73 -4.82
N LEU A 129 7.17 -17.85 -4.47
CA LEU A 129 7.29 -18.44 -3.12
C LEU A 129 8.74 -18.73 -2.76
N LYS A 130 9.51 -19.34 -3.68
CA LYS A 130 10.94 -19.60 -3.49
C LYS A 130 11.76 -18.31 -3.35
N GLN A 131 11.44 -17.29 -4.14
CA GLN A 131 12.11 -15.99 -4.04
C GLN A 131 11.81 -15.30 -2.71
N MET A 132 10.61 -15.44 -2.16
CA MET A 132 10.19 -14.83 -0.90
C MET A 132 10.54 -15.65 0.34
N GLU A 133 10.99 -16.89 0.18
CA GLU A 133 11.32 -17.79 1.27
C GLU A 133 12.35 -17.17 2.23
N GLY A 134 12.05 -17.25 3.54
CA GLY A 134 12.89 -16.70 4.60
C GLY A 134 13.00 -15.18 4.59
N LYS A 135 12.13 -14.46 3.87
CA LYS A 135 12.19 -12.99 3.75
C LYS A 135 10.96 -12.32 4.31
N VAL A 136 11.16 -11.10 4.78
CA VAL A 136 10.12 -10.21 5.31
C VAL A 136 10.28 -8.81 4.73
N GLU A 137 9.19 -8.07 4.65
CA GLU A 137 9.20 -6.70 4.20
C GLU A 137 9.20 -5.72 5.38
N PHE A 138 9.98 -4.65 5.26
CA PHE A 138 9.91 -3.50 6.14
C PHE A 138 9.64 -2.23 5.35
N GLY A 139 8.74 -1.40 5.87
CA GLY A 139 8.47 -0.07 5.35
C GLY A 139 9.34 0.98 6.06
N LEU A 140 9.97 1.86 5.29
CA LEU A 140 10.71 3.01 5.82
C LEU A 140 10.19 4.30 5.19
N LYS A 141 9.74 5.22 6.03
CA LYS A 141 9.36 6.57 5.63
C LYS A 141 10.30 7.55 6.33
N VAL A 142 10.88 8.48 5.58
CA VAL A 142 11.73 9.54 6.13
C VAL A 142 11.14 10.91 5.85
N MET A 143 10.92 11.67 6.93
CA MET A 143 10.32 12.99 6.94
C MET A 143 11.38 14.02 7.30
N TRP A 144 11.23 15.24 6.83
CA TRP A 144 11.98 16.40 7.31
C TRP A 144 11.03 17.51 7.77
N GLU A 145 11.56 18.50 8.49
CA GLU A 145 10.86 19.77 8.71
C GLU A 145 11.34 20.78 7.66
N ARG A 146 10.56 20.92 6.59
CA ARG A 146 10.91 21.67 5.38
C ARG A 146 11.42 23.09 5.68
N ASP A 147 10.75 23.82 6.57
CA ASP A 147 11.13 25.20 6.92
C ASP A 147 12.52 25.27 7.57
N HIS A 148 12.86 24.29 8.40
CA HIS A 148 14.19 24.20 9.02
C HIS A 148 15.27 23.97 7.95
N ILE A 149 15.01 23.08 6.99
CA ILE A 149 15.93 22.82 5.87
C ILE A 149 16.06 24.05 4.96
N ILE A 150 14.98 24.78 4.71
CA ILE A 150 15.02 26.05 3.96
C ILE A 150 15.95 27.06 4.67
N ASP A 151 15.87 27.16 5.99
CA ASP A 151 16.70 28.09 6.75
C ASP A 151 18.18 27.65 6.82
N GLU A 152 18.47 26.35 6.80
CA GLU A 152 19.83 25.83 6.58
C GLU A 152 20.32 26.19 5.16
N LEU A 153 19.52 25.93 4.13
CA LEU A 153 19.86 26.25 2.73
C LEU A 153 20.14 27.74 2.50
N LYS A 154 19.37 28.63 3.14
CA LYS A 154 19.61 30.09 3.07
C LYS A 154 20.93 30.52 3.70
N LYS A 155 21.52 29.72 4.60
CA LYS A 155 22.82 29.99 5.21
C LYS A 155 23.96 29.41 4.38
N GLU A 156 23.74 28.25 3.77
CA GLU A 156 24.75 27.50 3.01
C GLU A 156 24.88 27.97 1.55
N HIS A 157 23.78 28.35 0.91
CA HIS A 157 23.78 28.79 -0.49
C HIS A 157 23.83 30.32 -0.59
N GLU A 158 25.01 30.87 -0.86
CA GLU A 158 25.23 32.31 -1.02
C GLU A 158 24.30 32.95 -2.07
N GLU A 159 23.97 32.23 -3.14
CA GLU A 159 23.09 32.75 -4.19
C GLU A 159 21.65 32.93 -3.69
N ILE A 160 21.11 31.93 -2.97
CA ILE A 160 19.78 32.01 -2.34
C ILE A 160 19.78 33.11 -1.28
N HIS A 161 20.84 33.18 -0.47
CA HIS A 161 21.02 34.20 0.54
C HIS A 161 21.01 35.62 -0.05
N ARG A 162 21.84 35.87 -1.07
CA ARG A 162 21.97 37.15 -1.76
C ARG A 162 20.65 37.56 -2.41
N PHE A 163 20.00 36.64 -3.14
CA PHE A 163 18.75 36.93 -3.82
C PHE A 163 17.61 37.22 -2.82
N HIS A 164 17.58 36.51 -1.69
CA HIS A 164 16.67 36.81 -0.58
C HIS A 164 16.92 38.21 0.01
N GLN A 165 18.19 38.56 0.28
CA GLN A 165 18.54 39.89 0.78
C GLN A 165 18.18 41.02 -0.20
N GLU A 166 18.41 40.82 -1.51
CA GLU A 166 18.06 41.79 -2.54
C GLU A 166 16.56 42.06 -2.60
N ILE A 167 15.74 41.01 -2.49
CA ILE A 167 14.28 41.13 -2.46
C ILE A 167 13.83 41.87 -1.20
N THR A 168 14.39 41.56 -0.04
CA THR A 168 14.04 42.21 1.24
C THR A 168 14.49 43.67 1.28
N ARG A 169 15.71 44.01 0.84
CA ARG A 169 16.23 45.39 0.82
C ARG A 169 15.49 46.29 -0.15
N LYS A 170 15.04 45.77 -1.31
CA LYS A 170 14.32 46.56 -2.33
C LYS A 170 12.84 46.79 -1.99
N HIS A 171 12.36 46.27 -0.86
CA HIS A 171 11.12 46.48 -0.10
C HIS A 171 9.74 46.73 -0.79
N LEU A 172 9.64 47.19 -2.05
CA LEU A 172 8.38 47.47 -2.75
C LEU A 172 8.39 47.29 -4.30
N GLN A 173 9.52 46.93 -4.95
CA GLN A 173 9.55 46.64 -6.40
C GLN A 173 10.06 45.24 -6.78
N SER A 174 10.07 44.28 -5.86
CA SER A 174 10.27 42.87 -6.25
C SER A 174 9.03 42.43 -7.04
N THR A 175 9.13 42.31 -8.36
CA THR A 175 8.04 41.82 -9.20
C THR A 175 7.63 40.41 -8.74
N TYR A 176 6.37 40.04 -8.97
CA TYR A 176 5.88 38.66 -8.80
C TYR A 176 6.88 37.63 -9.39
N LEU A 177 7.52 37.99 -10.50
CA LEU A 177 8.55 37.20 -11.17
C LEU A 177 9.79 36.93 -10.29
N ALA A 178 10.29 37.91 -9.55
CA ALA A 178 11.46 37.74 -8.68
C ALA A 178 11.16 36.78 -7.50
N ARG A 179 9.97 36.89 -6.89
CA ARG A 179 9.52 35.97 -5.83
C ARG A 179 9.33 34.55 -6.36
N MET A 180 8.76 34.42 -7.56
CA MET A 180 8.62 33.14 -8.24
C MET A 180 9.99 32.50 -8.54
N GLN A 181 10.98 33.30 -8.97
CA GLN A 181 12.33 32.82 -9.22
C GLN A 181 13.02 32.33 -7.94
N LEU A 182 12.94 33.09 -6.84
CA LEU A 182 13.46 32.64 -5.55
C LEU A 182 12.79 31.33 -5.10
N GLY A 183 11.47 31.22 -5.24
CA GLY A 183 10.73 30.00 -4.94
C GLY A 183 11.23 28.79 -5.74
N ARG A 184 11.50 28.96 -7.04
CA ARG A 184 12.08 27.90 -7.89
C ARG A 184 13.49 27.50 -7.46
N MET A 185 14.33 28.47 -7.06
CA MET A 185 15.68 28.18 -6.57
C MET A 185 15.64 27.38 -5.28
N ILE A 186 14.77 27.76 -4.34
CA ILE A 186 14.57 27.02 -3.08
C ILE A 186 14.05 25.60 -3.37
N GLU A 187 13.06 25.44 -4.25
CA GLU A 187 12.51 24.13 -4.59
C GLU A 187 13.56 23.22 -5.25
N LYS A 188 14.40 23.76 -6.14
CA LYS A 188 15.51 23.03 -6.73
C LYS A 188 16.51 22.56 -5.68
N ALA A 189 16.92 23.46 -4.79
CA ALA A 189 17.88 23.15 -3.72
C ALA A 189 17.31 22.13 -2.71
N LEU A 190 16.01 22.21 -2.39
CA LEU A 190 15.33 21.20 -1.58
C LEU A 190 15.32 19.84 -2.29
N SER A 191 14.95 19.78 -3.56
CA SER A 191 14.95 18.53 -4.33
C SER A 191 16.33 17.87 -4.38
N GLU A 192 17.39 18.67 -4.59
CA GLU A 192 18.78 18.23 -4.56
C GLU A 192 19.16 17.66 -3.17
N ARG A 193 18.88 18.42 -2.10
CA ARG A 193 19.16 17.99 -0.72
C ARG A 193 18.40 16.72 -0.32
N SER A 194 17.13 16.61 -0.71
CA SER A 194 16.32 15.42 -0.51
C SER A 194 16.96 14.21 -1.21
N THR A 195 17.38 14.38 -2.46
CA THR A 195 18.04 13.34 -3.24
C THR A 195 19.34 12.88 -2.59
N GLU A 196 20.14 13.81 -2.06
CA GLU A 196 21.37 13.50 -1.32
C GLU A 196 21.10 12.66 -0.07
N TYR A 197 20.16 13.10 0.79
CA TYR A 197 19.78 12.35 2.00
C TYR A 197 19.24 10.95 1.67
N VAL A 198 18.32 10.85 0.70
CA VAL A 198 17.74 9.56 0.29
C VAL A 198 18.80 8.62 -0.26
N ARG A 199 19.72 9.13 -1.08
CA ARG A 199 20.83 8.35 -1.63
C ARG A 199 21.72 7.79 -0.52
N GLU A 200 22.09 8.64 0.44
CA GLU A 200 22.94 8.24 1.56
C GLU A 200 22.27 7.15 2.43
N ILE A 201 20.97 7.30 2.70
CA ILE A 201 20.19 6.28 3.42
C ILE A 201 20.18 4.95 2.65
N TYR A 202 20.00 4.98 1.33
CA TYR A 202 20.04 3.77 0.51
C TYR A 202 21.41 3.11 0.48
N GLU A 203 22.49 3.89 0.39
CA GLU A 203 23.86 3.39 0.41
C GLU A 203 24.15 2.65 1.73
N ASP A 204 23.72 3.20 2.87
CA ASP A 204 23.90 2.60 4.20
C ASP A 204 23.05 1.33 4.40
N LEU A 205 21.87 1.24 3.77
CA LEU A 205 20.96 0.07 3.89
C LEU A 205 21.23 -1.04 2.87
N ARG A 206 21.96 -0.75 1.77
CA ARG A 206 22.17 -1.70 0.67
C ARG A 206 22.78 -3.04 1.11
N GLY A 207 23.67 -3.03 2.09
CA GLY A 207 24.35 -4.23 2.59
C GLY A 207 23.49 -5.11 3.51
N VAL A 208 22.37 -4.58 4.02
CA VAL A 208 21.49 -5.26 4.99
C VAL A 208 20.12 -5.60 4.42
N CYS A 209 19.85 -5.30 3.15
CA CYS A 209 18.63 -5.69 2.45
C CYS A 209 18.92 -6.57 1.22
N VAL A 210 17.97 -7.41 0.84
CA VAL A 210 18.00 -8.21 -0.40
C VAL A 210 17.56 -7.38 -1.59
N ALA A 211 16.52 -6.57 -1.41
CA ALA A 211 15.95 -5.70 -2.43
C ALA A 211 15.26 -4.49 -1.80
N SER A 212 15.06 -3.44 -2.58
CA SER A 212 14.27 -2.27 -2.20
C SER A 212 13.29 -1.86 -3.30
N ARG A 213 12.23 -1.15 -2.90
CA ARG A 213 11.22 -0.56 -3.79
C ARG A 213 10.90 0.86 -3.36
N ASP A 214 10.99 1.77 -4.30
CA ASP A 214 10.58 3.16 -4.13
C ASP A 214 9.07 3.31 -4.32
N ASN A 215 8.43 3.89 -3.32
CA ASN A 215 7.06 4.36 -3.40
C ASN A 215 7.04 5.88 -3.48
N LYS A 216 6.01 6.45 -4.12
CA LYS A 216 5.89 7.89 -4.24
C LYS A 216 5.78 8.53 -2.84
N PRO A 217 6.64 9.50 -2.48
CA PRO A 217 6.44 10.28 -1.27
C PRO A 217 5.13 11.07 -1.31
N ILE A 218 4.50 11.25 -0.16
CA ILE A 218 3.22 11.94 -0.02
C ILE A 218 3.42 13.24 0.75
N GLY A 219 2.99 14.36 0.16
CA GLY A 219 3.19 15.69 0.71
C GLY A 219 4.62 16.20 0.48
N ASP A 220 4.92 17.38 1.03
CA ASP A 220 6.22 18.07 0.90
C ASP A 220 7.19 17.75 2.04
N LYS A 221 6.68 17.15 3.13
CA LYS A 221 7.51 16.73 4.27
C LYS A 221 8.16 15.36 4.11
N MET A 222 7.60 14.49 3.28
CA MET A 222 8.11 13.13 3.09
C MET A 222 9.14 13.13 1.96
N ILE A 223 10.39 12.83 2.30
CA ILE A 223 11.48 12.71 1.31
C ILE A 223 11.67 11.26 0.85
N MET A 224 11.29 10.29 1.68
CA MET A 224 11.41 8.87 1.37
C MET A 224 10.16 8.11 1.77
N ASN A 225 9.73 7.20 0.90
CA ASN A 225 8.72 6.18 1.17
C ASN A 225 9.18 4.92 0.44
N ALA A 226 9.72 3.94 1.16
CA ALA A 226 10.32 2.78 0.55
C ALA A 226 9.94 1.50 1.29
N ALA A 227 9.97 0.39 0.57
CA ALA A 227 9.91 -0.95 1.13
C ALA A 227 11.25 -1.64 0.94
N PHE A 228 11.67 -2.43 1.93
CA PHE A 228 12.89 -3.21 1.90
C PHE A 228 12.57 -4.68 2.18
N LEU A 229 13.08 -5.58 1.34
CA LEU A 229 12.98 -7.02 1.52
C LEU A 229 14.23 -7.51 2.25
N ILE A 230 14.03 -8.07 3.43
CA ILE A 230 15.11 -8.46 4.35
C ILE A 230 15.05 -9.97 4.58
N GLN A 231 16.20 -10.61 4.73
CA GLN A 231 16.25 -11.98 5.25
C GLN A 231 15.80 -11.95 6.71
N ARG A 232 14.87 -12.82 7.11
CA ARG A 232 14.28 -12.84 8.45
C ARG A 232 15.36 -12.96 9.54
N GLU A 233 16.42 -13.72 9.29
CA GLU A 233 17.53 -13.89 10.25
C GLU A 233 18.39 -12.63 10.42
N ARG A 234 18.30 -11.67 9.47
CA ARG A 234 19.06 -10.40 9.47
C ARG A 234 18.23 -9.20 9.88
N GLU A 235 17.03 -9.41 10.41
CA GLU A 235 16.14 -8.33 10.88
C GLU A 235 16.85 -7.39 11.87
N ALA A 236 17.59 -7.95 12.83
CA ALA A 236 18.32 -7.17 13.83
C ALA A 236 19.45 -6.32 13.21
N GLU A 237 20.11 -6.80 12.15
CA GLU A 237 21.14 -6.03 11.44
C GLU A 237 20.51 -4.83 10.72
N PHE A 238 19.35 -5.03 10.09
CA PHE A 238 18.61 -3.96 9.42
C PHE A 238 18.13 -2.90 10.41
N ASP A 239 17.54 -3.31 11.54
CA ASP A 239 17.11 -2.39 12.60
C ASP A 239 18.28 -1.57 13.16
N ALA A 240 19.42 -2.22 13.42
CA ALA A 240 20.63 -1.53 13.88
C ALA A 240 21.17 -0.52 12.84
N ALA A 241 21.06 -0.83 11.54
CA ALA A 241 21.44 0.09 10.46
C ALA A 241 20.51 1.31 10.43
N VAL A 242 19.18 1.11 10.45
CA VAL A 242 18.20 2.21 10.49
C VAL A 242 18.43 3.12 11.70
N ASN A 243 18.65 2.53 12.88
CA ASN A 243 18.92 3.29 14.10
C ASN A 243 20.23 4.11 14.03
N ARG A 244 21.25 3.59 13.37
CA ARG A 244 22.53 4.32 13.15
C ARG A 244 22.34 5.51 12.22
N ILE A 245 21.59 5.32 11.14
CA ILE A 245 21.24 6.37 10.19
C ILE A 245 20.39 7.45 10.89
N ALA A 246 19.38 7.06 11.66
CA ALA A 246 18.56 7.99 12.42
C ALA A 246 19.41 8.85 13.39
N LYS A 247 20.37 8.24 14.09
CA LYS A 247 21.31 8.97 14.96
C LYS A 247 22.23 9.92 14.19
N LYS A 248 22.67 9.55 12.98
CA LYS A 248 23.52 10.37 12.12
C LYS A 248 22.82 11.65 11.68
N PHE A 249 21.54 11.56 11.32
CA PHE A 249 20.76 12.71 10.87
C PHE A 249 20.11 13.50 12.03
N GLY A 250 19.98 12.90 13.21
CA GLY A 250 19.46 13.57 14.41
C GLY A 250 18.09 14.21 14.16
N ASP A 251 17.90 15.44 14.63
CA ASP A 251 16.63 16.15 14.54
C ASP A 251 16.30 16.68 13.13
N ARG A 252 17.21 16.50 12.15
CA ARG A 252 16.96 16.92 10.76
C ARG A 252 15.93 16.04 10.07
N LEU A 253 15.96 14.74 10.37
CA LEU A 253 15.13 13.72 9.73
C LEU A 253 14.39 12.88 10.77
N ASN A 254 13.11 12.66 10.54
CA ASN A 254 12.28 11.78 11.34
C ASN A 254 11.99 10.48 10.56
N PHE A 255 12.35 9.35 11.16
CA PHE A 255 12.22 8.02 10.57
C PHE A 255 10.99 7.31 11.14
N LYS A 256 10.11 6.84 10.25
CA LYS A 256 9.02 5.91 10.59
C LYS A 256 9.29 4.56 9.94
N TYR A 257 9.56 3.59 10.79
CA TYR A 257 9.89 2.22 10.43
C TYR A 257 8.75 1.28 10.86
N THR A 258 8.27 0.42 9.96
CA THR A 258 7.17 -0.51 10.25
C THR A 258 7.43 -1.90 9.64
N GLY A 259 6.98 -2.94 10.33
CA GLY A 259 7.10 -4.35 9.94
C GLY A 259 7.34 -5.25 11.15
N PRO A 260 7.63 -6.54 10.95
CA PRO A 260 7.75 -7.21 9.66
C PRO A 260 6.40 -7.42 8.97
N TRP A 261 6.34 -7.13 7.68
CA TRP A 261 5.16 -7.33 6.84
C TRP A 261 5.36 -8.50 5.86
N PRO A 262 4.27 -9.10 5.36
CA PRO A 262 4.27 -9.89 4.14
C PRO A 262 4.84 -9.07 2.96
N PRO A 263 5.43 -9.72 1.94
CA PRO A 263 6.15 -9.05 0.86
C PRO A 263 5.22 -8.40 -0.20
N TYR A 264 4.30 -7.52 0.21
CA TYR A 264 3.34 -6.84 -0.66
C TYR A 264 4.00 -6.07 -1.81
N ASN A 265 5.12 -5.38 -1.57
CA ASN A 265 5.79 -4.56 -2.60
C ASN A 265 6.72 -5.39 -3.51
N PHE A 266 6.98 -6.64 -3.15
CA PHE A 266 7.91 -7.53 -3.86
C PHE A 266 7.23 -8.65 -4.63
N VAL A 267 5.91 -8.79 -4.48
CA VAL A 267 5.07 -9.74 -5.18
C VAL A 267 4.21 -8.99 -6.20
N ASN A 268 4.24 -9.42 -7.47
CA ASN A 268 3.36 -8.88 -8.51
C ASN A 268 2.77 -10.03 -9.33
N ILE A 269 1.58 -10.48 -8.94
CA ILE A 269 0.84 -11.51 -9.67
C ILE A 269 -0.41 -10.86 -10.25
N ARG A 270 -0.43 -10.70 -11.57
CA ARG A 270 -1.61 -10.25 -12.29
C ARG A 270 -2.47 -11.45 -12.64
N LEU A 271 -3.52 -11.67 -11.86
CA LEU A 271 -4.57 -12.62 -12.20
C LEU A 271 -5.40 -12.03 -13.34
N LYS A 272 -5.23 -12.54 -14.56
CA LYS A 272 -6.19 -12.30 -15.63
C LYS A 272 -7.37 -13.24 -15.41
N LEU A 273 -8.41 -12.74 -14.75
CA LEU A 273 -9.70 -13.41 -14.73
C LEU A 273 -10.34 -13.17 -16.11
N GLU A 274 -10.26 -14.15 -17.00
CA GLU A 274 -11.14 -14.16 -18.17
C GLU A 274 -12.56 -14.35 -17.64
N ARG A 275 -13.42 -13.35 -17.83
CA ARG A 275 -14.84 -13.51 -17.56
C ARG A 275 -15.34 -14.55 -18.55
N GLY A 276 -15.54 -15.78 -18.08
CA GLY A 276 -16.30 -16.78 -18.82
C GLY A 276 -17.63 -16.17 -19.23
N THR A 277 -17.80 -15.96 -20.52
CA THR A 277 -19.07 -15.58 -21.11
C THR A 277 -20.05 -16.70 -20.80
N ALA A 278 -21.07 -16.40 -19.99
CA ALA A 278 -22.21 -17.30 -19.83
C ALA A 278 -22.88 -17.43 -21.21
N ASN A 279 -22.81 -18.63 -21.77
CA ASN A 279 -23.71 -19.06 -22.85
C ASN A 279 -24.98 -19.63 -22.23
#